data_AF-A0A832THN7-F1
#
_entry.id   AF-A0A832THN7-F1
#
_cell.length_a   1.000
_cell.length_b   1.000
_cell.length_c   1.000
_cell.angle_alpha   90.00
_cell.angle_beta   90.00
_cell.angle_gamma   90.00
#
_symmetry.space_group_name_H-M   'P 1'
#
loop_
_entity.id
_entity.type
_entity.pdbx_description
1 polymer ?
#
loop_
_entity_poly.entity_id
_entity_poly.type
_entity_poly.pdbx_seq_one_letter_code
_entity_poly.pdbx_strand_id
1 'polypeptide(L)' 'GATNPVDAAPGTIRGDFALDVGRNVVHASDSPEAAAREIAIHFKDSEIAKYSRVDEVCLYE' A
#
# COMPACT_ATOMS: atom_id res chain seq x y z
N GLY A 1 8.65 0.35 -2.16
CA GLY A 1 9.90 0.32 -2.96
C GLY A 1 9.56 0.49 -4.43
N ALA A 2 10.58 0.67 -5.28
CA ALA A 2 10.42 0.85 -6.73
C ALA A 2 9.64 -0.31 -7.39
N THR A 3 9.13 -0.11 -8.61
CA THR A 3 8.38 -1.14 -9.36
C THR A 3 9.25 -2.35 -9.70
N ASN A 4 10.49 -2.10 -10.13
CA ASN A 4 11.49 -3.14 -10.34
C ASN A 4 12.16 -3.48 -8.98
N PRO A 5 12.13 -4.75 -8.52
CA PRO A 5 12.75 -5.15 -7.27
C PRO A 5 14.25 -4.84 -7.19
N VAL A 6 14.97 -4.91 -8.31
CA VAL A 6 16.42 -4.61 -8.38
C VAL A 6 16.72 -3.16 -8.01
N ASP A 7 15.79 -2.25 -8.31
CA ASP A 7 15.91 -0.82 -8.00
C ASP A 7 15.28 -0.45 -6.65
N ALA A 8 14.67 -1.41 -5.95
CA ALA A 8 14.05 -1.18 -4.66
C ALA A 8 15.09 -1.29 -3.53
N ALA A 9 15.12 -0.29 -2.65
CA ALA A 9 16.04 -0.31 -1.52
C ALA A 9 15.78 -1.51 -0.58
N PRO A 10 16.83 -2.10 0.02
CA PRO A 10 16.69 -3.09 1.11
C PRO A 10 15.84 -2.55 2.26
N GLY A 11 15.09 -3.41 2.93
CA GLY A 11 14.12 -3.04 3.96
C GLY A 11 12.75 -2.63 3.41
N THR A 12 12.62 -2.42 2.10
CA THR A 12 11.30 -2.25 1.46
C THR A 12 10.74 -3.61 1.06
N ILE A 13 9.42 -3.77 1.08
CA ILE A 13 8.74 -5.03 0.76
C ILE A 13 9.24 -5.65 -0.55
N ARG A 14 9.40 -4.85 -1.61
CA ARG A 14 9.87 -5.35 -2.91
C ARG A 14 11.36 -5.66 -2.94
N GLY A 15 12.20 -4.88 -2.24
CA GLY A 15 13.63 -5.15 -2.17
C GLY A 15 13.94 -6.44 -1.41
N ASP A 16 13.15 -6.77 -0.39
CA ASP A 16 13.40 -7.93 0.47
C ASP A 16 12.71 -9.21 -0.03
N PHE A 17 11.56 -9.09 -0.71
CA PHE A 17 10.69 -10.25 -1.01
C PHE A 17 10.41 -10.50 -2.50
N ALA A 18 10.81 -9.62 -3.42
CA ALA A 18 10.55 -9.80 -4.84
C ALA A 18 11.84 -10.04 -5.65
N LEU A 19 11.71 -10.80 -6.74
CA LEU A 19 12.83 -11.10 -7.65
C LEU A 19 12.59 -10.59 -9.08
N ASP A 20 11.33 -10.44 -9.49
CA ASP A 20 10.95 -10.11 -10.86
C ASP A 20 9.92 -8.97 -10.90
N VAL A 21 9.98 -8.13 -11.92
CA VAL A 21 9.10 -6.96 -12.07
C VAL A 21 7.63 -7.36 -12.20
N GLY A 22 7.34 -8.45 -12.91
CA GLY A 22 5.96 -8.97 -13.07
C GLY A 22 5.45 -9.74 -11.85
N ARG A 23 6.33 -10.02 -10.87
CA ARG A 23 6.00 -10.74 -9.63
C ARG A 23 6.53 -9.98 -8.41
N ASN A 24 6.16 -8.71 -8.31
CA ASN A 24 6.67 -7.78 -7.29
C ASN A 24 5.79 -7.67 -6.02
N VAL A 25 5.12 -8.75 -5.65
CA VAL A 25 4.44 -9.01 -4.36
C VAL A 25 3.19 -8.18 -4.05
N VAL A 26 3.25 -6.85 -4.18
CA VAL A 26 2.21 -5.94 -3.69
C VAL A 26 1.91 -4.82 -4.67
N HIS A 27 0.64 -4.39 -4.74
CA HIS A 27 0.17 -3.20 -5.45
C HIS A 27 -0.17 -2.07 -4.46
N ALA A 28 0.01 -0.83 -4.89
CA ALA A 28 -0.47 0.36 -4.20
C ALA A 28 -0.84 1.41 -5.24
N SER A 29 -1.89 2.17 -4.98
CA SER A 29 -2.29 3.28 -5.85
C SER A 29 -1.16 4.32 -5.93
N ASP A 30 -0.95 4.88 -7.12
CA ASP A 30 0.18 5.78 -7.41
C ASP A 30 -0.09 7.25 -7.04
N SER A 31 -1.35 7.58 -6.72
CA SER A 31 -1.83 8.94 -6.46
C SER A 31 -3.11 8.92 -5.62
N PRO A 32 -3.44 10.02 -4.91
CA PRO A 32 -4.72 10.13 -4.20
C PRO A 32 -5.95 9.95 -5.11
N GLU A 33 -5.87 10.45 -6.35
CA GLU A 33 -6.92 10.32 -7.34
C GLU A 33 -7.11 8.86 -7.79
N ALA A 34 -6.00 8.15 -8.02
CA ALA A 34 -6.04 6.72 -8.31
C ALA A 34 -6.55 5.91 -7.11
N ALA A 35 -6.14 6.28 -5.89
CA ALA A 35 -6.59 5.61 -4.66
C ALA A 35 -8.11 5.71 -4.50
N ALA A 36 -8.70 6.90 -4.66
CA ALA A 36 -10.15 7.07 -4.57
C ALA A 36 -10.89 6.21 -5.61
N ARG A 37 -10.36 6.15 -6.84
CA ARG A 37 -10.92 5.32 -7.92
C ARG A 37 -10.80 3.81 -7.64
N GLU A 38 -9.62 3.35 -7.22
CA GLU A 38 -9.33 1.93 -6.98
C GLU A 38 -10.07 1.40 -5.75
N ILE A 39 -10.17 2.19 -4.68
CA ILE A 39 -10.97 1.84 -3.50
C ILE A 39 -12.43 1.55 -3.91
N ALA A 40 -13.02 2.42 -4.73
CA ALA A 40 -14.39 2.25 -5.21
C ALA A 40 -14.58 1.06 -6.18
N ILE A 41 -13.51 0.60 -6.85
CA ILE A 41 -13.53 -0.62 -7.68
C ILE A 41 -13.54 -1.88 -6.80
N HIS A 42 -12.76 -1.88 -5.72
CA HIS A 42 -12.51 -3.08 -4.92
C HIS A 42 -13.45 -3.25 -3.71
N PHE A 43 -13.98 -2.15 -3.16
CA PHE A 43 -14.78 -2.17 -1.94
C PHE A 43 -16.06 -1.36 -2.10
N LYS A 44 -17.13 -1.85 -1.48
CA LYS A 44 -18.31 -1.05 -1.16
C LYS A 44 -18.05 -0.23 0.09
N ASP A 45 -18.73 0.91 0.21
CA ASP A 45 -18.63 1.77 1.39
C ASP A 45 -18.93 1.02 2.71
N SER A 46 -19.80 0.01 2.66
CA SER A 46 -20.15 -0.81 3.82
C SER A 46 -19.07 -1.80 4.27
N GLU A 47 -18.07 -2.06 3.43
CA GLU A 47 -16.96 -2.98 3.72
C GLU A 47 -15.79 -2.26 4.42
N ILE A 48 -15.81 -0.93 4.43
CA ILE A 48 -14.78 -0.11 5.07
C ILE A 48 -15.19 0.24 6.50
N ALA A 49 -14.60 -0.46 7.47
CA ALA A 49 -14.89 -0.25 8.88
C ALA A 49 -14.27 1.05 9.41
N LYS A 50 -15.05 1.81 10.18
CA LYS A 50 -14.57 2.96 10.96
C LYS A 50 -14.33 2.54 12.41
N TYR A 51 -13.15 2.82 12.93
CA TYR A 51 -12.75 2.53 14.30
C TYR A 51 -11.62 3.47 14.73
N SER A 52 -11.38 3.56 16.03
CA SER A 52 -10.24 4.29 16.59
C SER A 52 -9.14 3.32 16.96
N ARG A 53 -7.90 3.61 16.57
CA ARG A 53 -6.74 2.82 16.98
C ARG A 53 -6.23 3.26 18.34
N VAL A 54 -5.77 2.30 19.14
CA VAL A 54 -5.21 2.56 20.48
C VAL A 54 -3.94 3.41 20.46
N ASP A 55 -3.18 3.34 19.36
CA ASP A 55 -1.89 4.02 19.19
C ASP A 55 -2.01 5.38 18.49
N GLU A 56 -3.22 5.84 18.12
CA GLU A 56 -3.43 7.14 17.46
C GLU A 56 -2.80 8.30 18.24
N VAL A 57 -2.88 8.26 19.58
CA VAL A 57 -2.33 9.31 20.48
C VAL A 57 -0.80 9.40 20.41
N CYS A 58 -0.11 8.32 20.00
CA CYS A 58 1.35 8.30 19.88
C CYS A 58 1.83 8.57 18.44
N LEU A 59 0.92 8.63 17.46
CA LEU A 59 1.26 8.78 16.04
C LEU A 59 1.14 10.22 15.55
N TYR A 60 0.25 11.01 16.17
CA TYR A 60 -0.05 12.38 15.78
C TYR A 60 0.15 13.30 17.00
N GLU A 61 0.82 14.45 16.77
CA GLU A 61 0.90 15.54 17.75
C GLU A 61 -0.32 16.46 17.68
#